data_AF-A0A4R0N775-F1
#
_entry.id   AF-A0A4R0N775-F1
#
_cell.length_a   1.000
_cell.length_b   1.000
_cell.length_c   1.000
_cell.angle_alpha   90.00
_cell.angle_beta   90.00
_cell.angle_gamma   90.00
#
_symmetry.space_group_name_H-M   'P 1'
#
loop_
_entity.id
_entity.type
_entity.pdbx_description
1 polymer ?
#
loop_
_entity_poly.entity_id
_entity_poly.type
_entity_poly.pdbx_seq_one_letter_code
_entity_poly.pdbx_strand_id
1 'polypeptide(L)'
;MKRLILVVLAVLLTGVTWAQKKSDATINNSGKLQISAFGGLSMPQGKYKNEIGRAKNGYFGGLAIDQYFKGNKWGIGIDARFLNHDIRKFDSVFFDNGYIATDYVNHPSFQHIGVSIGPTYKSNFGKLDLEAFLRGGVLFQGFPQYKESVYVNQASGPPLPLFDTQYTSNPKRITKAWMGLGGLRISYALNEHWGVFAQADYLRTFGKSFGSDSSEFHITKYAVKKALTASDVLTVNNNAITNINTYYEETPTIQNTYVQAVNVGFGIKYTFGAKRKVAPVAPATKTVAPPVSAAPKDILVVVKDKQTGLALSGVIVKISKNNIDNTSISNADGQAERVLKAEKGAYLITAVKNGIAAEPVAISIADFNNAGNVIYKEIYHDDPRFTLIGETVRANDNSKLPGIGTVLTNATNSKNMTQISDGEAKFVYQLEQQSDYNIVANQAGKFSQTEGVTTKGLDRSKTLYVTLKLGVNNLDAGAVFVLKNIHYDFDKSYIRPDAERILDNLLNVMSQNPTLRIELSSHTDSRGKDAYNMRLSQHRAEAAVNYLVSKGVDRNRMVAKGYGETRLLNRCGNGVECSDEEHQANRRTEIKVLKY
;
A
#
# COMPACT_ATOMS: atom_id res chain seq x y z
N MET A 1 -22.22 -16.89 13.25
CA MET A 1 -21.78 -17.54 11.99
C MET A 1 -22.33 -18.95 11.80
N LYS A 2 -22.24 -19.87 12.78
CA LYS A 2 -22.87 -21.22 12.70
C LYS A 2 -24.39 -21.19 12.42
N ARG A 3 -25.12 -20.22 13.00
CA ARG A 3 -26.58 -20.05 12.77
C ARG A 3 -26.94 -19.53 11.37
N LEU A 4 -26.06 -18.78 10.71
CA LEU A 4 -26.30 -18.31 9.34
C LEU A 4 -26.13 -19.45 8.33
N ILE A 5 -25.13 -20.33 8.57
CA ILE A 5 -24.91 -21.56 7.80
C ILE A 5 -26.08 -22.54 7.99
N LEU A 6 -26.60 -22.68 9.21
CA LEU A 6 -27.78 -23.51 9.50
C LEU A 6 -29.08 -22.96 8.89
N VAL A 7 -29.26 -21.63 8.83
CA VAL A 7 -30.42 -21.00 8.18
C VAL A 7 -30.33 -21.13 6.66
N VAL A 8 -29.14 -20.98 6.07
CA VAL A 8 -28.94 -21.22 4.63
C VAL A 8 -29.11 -22.71 4.28
N LEU A 9 -28.65 -23.64 5.13
CA LEU A 9 -28.93 -25.08 4.97
C LEU A 9 -30.42 -25.44 5.16
N ALA A 10 -31.13 -24.78 6.09
CA ALA A 10 -32.56 -25.01 6.32
C ALA A 10 -33.42 -24.45 5.17
N VAL A 11 -33.01 -23.34 4.55
CA VAL A 11 -33.61 -22.84 3.30
C VAL A 11 -33.28 -23.78 2.11
N LEU A 12 -32.10 -24.40 2.09
CA LEU A 12 -31.73 -25.44 1.12
C LEU A 12 -32.53 -26.74 1.29
N LEU A 13 -32.96 -27.11 2.51
CA LEU A 13 -33.77 -28.30 2.76
C LEU A 13 -35.28 -28.09 2.61
N THR A 14 -35.78 -26.86 2.78
CA THR A 14 -37.22 -26.54 2.62
C THR A 14 -37.59 -26.11 1.20
N GLY A 15 -36.64 -25.57 0.41
CA GLY A 15 -36.86 -25.24 -1.00
C GLY A 15 -36.87 -26.44 -1.95
N VAL A 16 -36.39 -27.61 -1.52
CA VAL A 16 -36.29 -28.82 -2.37
C VAL A 16 -37.55 -29.70 -2.29
N THR A 17 -38.47 -29.47 -1.35
CA THR A 17 -39.71 -30.28 -1.21
C THR A 17 -40.97 -29.64 -1.80
N TRP A 18 -40.88 -28.47 -2.46
CA TRP A 18 -42.04 -27.81 -3.11
C TRP A 18 -41.86 -27.57 -4.62
N ALA A 19 -41.10 -28.44 -5.30
CA ALA A 19 -40.99 -28.48 -6.76
C ALA A 19 -41.63 -29.75 -7.36
N GLN A 20 -42.80 -30.15 -6.86
CA GLN A 20 -43.67 -31.12 -7.54
C GLN A 20 -45.13 -30.64 -7.51
N LYS A 21 -45.50 -29.75 -8.43
CA LYS A 21 -46.75 -29.87 -9.19
C LYS A 21 -46.85 -28.84 -10.33
N LYS A 22 -47.12 -29.38 -11.52
CA LYS A 22 -47.61 -28.74 -12.76
C LYS A 22 -46.72 -27.69 -13.43
N SER A 23 -46.09 -28.10 -14.54
CA SER A 23 -46.37 -27.45 -15.84
C SER A 23 -46.04 -28.43 -16.98
N ASP A 24 -47.07 -28.97 -17.62
CA ASP A 24 -46.96 -29.47 -18.98
C ASP A 24 -46.86 -28.27 -19.92
N ALA A 25 -45.69 -28.11 -20.53
CA ALA A 25 -45.49 -27.37 -21.78
C ALA A 25 -44.14 -27.79 -22.37
N THR A 26 -44.20 -28.47 -23.52
CA THR A 26 -43.12 -28.91 -24.41
C THR A 26 -41.74 -28.28 -24.17
N ILE A 27 -40.85 -29.02 -23.50
CA ILE A 27 -39.46 -28.65 -23.25
C ILE A 27 -38.60 -29.21 -24.39
N ASN A 28 -37.83 -28.33 -25.02
CA ASN A 28 -36.80 -28.70 -25.99
C ASN A 28 -35.82 -29.71 -25.34
N ASN A 29 -35.74 -30.91 -25.89
CA ASN A 29 -35.19 -32.11 -25.23
C ASN A 29 -33.65 -32.24 -25.28
N SER A 30 -32.94 -31.26 -25.85
CA SER A 30 -31.48 -31.29 -25.97
C SER A 30 -30.82 -30.56 -24.80
N GLY A 31 -29.81 -31.20 -24.18
CA GLY A 31 -28.92 -30.54 -23.22
C GLY A 31 -28.20 -29.35 -23.84
N LYS A 32 -27.87 -28.34 -23.02
CA LYS A 32 -27.23 -27.09 -23.50
C LYS A 32 -25.80 -27.00 -23.01
N LEU A 33 -24.90 -26.67 -23.92
CA LEU A 33 -23.53 -26.30 -23.60
C LEU A 33 -23.44 -24.78 -23.41
N GLN A 34 -22.75 -24.35 -22.37
CA GLN A 34 -22.48 -22.94 -22.09
C GLN A 34 -20.98 -22.74 -21.87
N ILE A 35 -20.45 -21.66 -22.44
CA ILE A 35 -19.09 -21.18 -22.16
C ILE A 35 -19.22 -19.80 -21.53
N SER A 36 -18.44 -19.54 -20.50
CA SER A 36 -18.49 -18.30 -19.75
C SER A 36 -17.10 -17.78 -19.41
N ALA A 37 -16.97 -16.46 -19.45
CA ALA A 37 -15.82 -15.72 -18.96
C ALA A 37 -16.29 -14.79 -17.84
N PHE A 38 -15.54 -14.74 -16.74
CA PHE A 38 -15.93 -13.99 -15.56
C PHE A 38 -14.73 -13.37 -14.85
N GLY A 39 -15.00 -12.33 -14.07
CA GLY A 39 -14.04 -11.74 -13.17
C GLY A 39 -14.69 -10.81 -12.17
N GLY A 40 -13.94 -10.46 -11.13
CA GLY A 40 -14.43 -9.57 -10.10
C GLY A 40 -13.52 -9.50 -8.89
N LEU A 41 -14.14 -9.17 -7.77
CA LEU A 41 -13.48 -8.94 -6.48
C LEU A 41 -13.36 -10.25 -5.71
N SER A 42 -12.17 -10.53 -5.20
CA SER A 42 -11.88 -11.66 -4.32
C SER A 42 -11.57 -11.14 -2.92
N MET A 43 -12.28 -11.65 -1.91
CA MET A 43 -12.19 -11.22 -0.53
C MET A 43 -11.72 -12.38 0.34
N PRO A 44 -10.45 -12.41 0.78
CA PRO A 44 -9.94 -13.47 1.64
C PRO A 44 -10.69 -13.50 2.98
N GLN A 45 -10.74 -14.66 3.64
CA GLN A 45 -11.50 -14.86 4.88
C GLN A 45 -10.65 -15.42 6.03
N GLY A 46 -11.13 -15.27 7.27
CA GLY A 46 -10.55 -15.85 8.48
C GLY A 46 -9.03 -15.66 8.62
N LYS A 47 -8.31 -16.72 9.02
CA LYS A 47 -6.85 -16.69 9.25
C LYS A 47 -6.03 -16.30 8.01
N TYR A 48 -6.56 -16.59 6.82
CA TYR A 48 -5.96 -16.19 5.55
C TYR A 48 -6.00 -14.66 5.34
N LYS A 49 -7.03 -13.96 5.85
CA LYS A 49 -7.10 -12.49 5.80
C LYS A 49 -6.36 -11.81 6.96
N ASN A 50 -6.57 -12.31 8.17
CA ASN A 50 -6.27 -11.54 9.39
C ASN A 50 -4.97 -11.97 10.06
N GLU A 51 -4.94 -13.20 10.59
CA GLU A 51 -3.91 -13.62 11.55
C GLU A 51 -2.56 -13.90 10.90
N ILE A 52 -2.57 -14.63 9.79
CA ILE A 52 -1.32 -15.16 9.24
C ILE A 52 -1.17 -14.93 7.74
N GLY A 53 -2.25 -15.08 6.97
CA GLY A 53 -2.17 -14.92 5.52
C GLY A 53 -2.10 -13.45 5.09
N ARG A 54 -2.61 -12.51 5.90
CA ARG A 54 -2.54 -11.06 5.60
C ARG A 54 -3.02 -10.66 4.21
N ALA A 55 -3.81 -11.52 3.57
CA ALA A 55 -4.29 -11.26 2.22
C ALA A 55 -5.23 -10.05 2.26
N LYS A 56 -4.95 -9.04 1.42
CA LYS A 56 -5.88 -7.95 1.09
C LYS A 56 -6.96 -8.48 0.16
N ASN A 57 -8.05 -7.71 0.05
CA ASN A 57 -8.97 -7.91 -1.06
C ASN A 57 -8.20 -7.74 -2.37
N GLY A 58 -8.53 -8.56 -3.35
CA GLY A 58 -7.88 -8.55 -4.64
C GLY A 58 -8.87 -8.94 -5.72
N TYR A 59 -8.41 -9.58 -6.77
CA TYR A 59 -9.24 -9.89 -7.91
C TYR A 59 -9.16 -11.36 -8.28
N PHE A 60 -10.20 -11.83 -8.94
CA PHE A 60 -10.22 -13.14 -9.58
C PHE A 60 -10.76 -13.02 -11.00
N GLY A 61 -10.36 -13.95 -11.84
CA GLY A 61 -10.84 -14.06 -13.22
C GLY A 61 -10.74 -15.50 -13.70
N GLY A 62 -11.60 -15.88 -14.63
CA GLY A 62 -11.61 -17.27 -15.08
C GLY A 62 -12.52 -17.54 -16.26
N LEU A 63 -12.45 -18.79 -16.70
CA LEU A 63 -13.27 -19.37 -17.74
C LEU A 63 -14.00 -20.58 -17.15
N ALA A 64 -15.26 -20.76 -17.55
CA ALA A 64 -16.03 -21.94 -17.20
C ALA A 64 -16.79 -22.50 -18.40
N ILE A 65 -16.90 -23.82 -18.43
CA ILE A 65 -17.67 -24.58 -19.41
C ILE A 65 -18.71 -25.39 -18.62
N ASP A 66 -19.98 -25.17 -18.90
CA ASP A 66 -21.11 -25.82 -18.23
C ASP A 66 -21.94 -26.62 -19.25
N GLN A 67 -21.99 -27.94 -19.08
CA GLN A 67 -22.84 -28.83 -19.87
C GLN A 67 -24.08 -29.23 -19.07
N TYR A 68 -25.25 -28.75 -19.48
CA TYR A 68 -26.53 -29.13 -18.90
C TYR A 68 -27.12 -30.35 -19.60
N PHE A 69 -27.77 -31.23 -18.83
CA PHE A 69 -28.40 -32.44 -19.34
C PHE A 69 -29.90 -32.24 -19.62
N LYS A 70 -30.58 -33.31 -20.05
CA LYS A 70 -32.00 -33.30 -20.45
C LYS A 70 -32.88 -32.64 -19.39
N GLY A 71 -33.71 -31.68 -19.82
CA GLY A 71 -34.53 -30.85 -18.94
C GLY A 71 -33.84 -29.57 -18.45
N ASN A 72 -32.54 -29.39 -18.68
CA ASN A 72 -31.76 -28.17 -18.43
C ASN A 72 -31.88 -27.64 -16.98
N LYS A 73 -32.09 -28.54 -16.01
CA LYS A 73 -32.17 -28.23 -14.57
C LYS A 73 -30.89 -28.55 -13.81
N TRP A 74 -30.05 -29.43 -14.35
CA TRP A 74 -28.76 -29.80 -13.77
C TRP A 74 -27.74 -30.12 -14.86
N GLY A 75 -26.46 -30.03 -14.52
CA GLY A 75 -25.34 -30.21 -15.44
C GLY A 75 -24.02 -30.45 -14.70
N ILE A 76 -22.94 -30.57 -15.47
CA ILE A 76 -21.57 -30.61 -14.97
C ILE A 76 -20.83 -29.40 -15.52
N GLY A 77 -20.10 -28.70 -14.64
CA GLY A 77 -19.28 -27.55 -14.98
C GLY A 77 -17.81 -27.79 -14.68
N ILE A 78 -16.95 -27.28 -15.56
CA ILE A 78 -15.50 -27.17 -15.37
C ILE A 78 -15.15 -25.69 -15.26
N ASP A 79 -14.24 -25.36 -14.35
CA ASP A 79 -13.80 -24.01 -14.04
C ASP A 79 -12.28 -23.94 -14.01
N ALA A 80 -11.71 -22.95 -14.67
CA ALA A 80 -10.32 -22.54 -14.48
C ALA A 80 -10.30 -21.07 -14.05
N ARG A 81 -9.69 -20.78 -12.90
CA ARG A 81 -9.65 -19.42 -12.34
C ARG A 81 -8.28 -19.05 -11.80
N PHE A 82 -7.96 -17.78 -11.91
CA PHE A 82 -6.83 -17.13 -11.26
C PHE A 82 -7.33 -16.23 -10.13
N LEU A 83 -6.61 -16.19 -9.01
CA LEU A 83 -6.85 -15.29 -7.88
C LEU A 83 -5.54 -14.58 -7.52
N ASN A 84 -5.60 -13.27 -7.33
CA ASN A 84 -4.50 -12.49 -6.78
C ASN A 84 -4.94 -11.71 -5.54
N HIS A 85 -4.22 -11.87 -4.43
CA HIS A 85 -4.41 -11.09 -3.22
C HIS A 85 -3.08 -10.48 -2.78
N ASP A 86 -2.98 -9.15 -2.75
CA ASP A 86 -1.81 -8.47 -2.19
C ASP A 86 -1.70 -8.71 -0.68
N ILE A 87 -0.53 -8.46 -0.09
CA ILE A 87 -0.31 -8.61 1.34
C ILE A 87 -0.52 -7.28 2.07
N ARG A 88 -1.15 -7.33 3.25
CA ARG A 88 -1.10 -6.23 4.24
C ARG A 88 0.31 -6.15 4.80
N LYS A 89 1.02 -5.08 4.45
CA LYS A 89 2.36 -4.82 4.96
C LYS A 89 2.30 -4.42 6.43
N PHE A 90 3.37 -4.71 7.16
CA PHE A 90 3.52 -4.23 8.53
C PHE A 90 3.96 -2.78 8.54
N ASP A 91 3.48 -2.04 9.53
CA ASP A 91 4.03 -0.75 9.87
C ASP A 91 5.36 -0.96 10.62
N SER A 92 6.33 -0.09 10.35
CA SER A 92 7.57 -0.09 11.14
C SER A 92 7.27 0.36 12.57
N VAL A 93 7.80 -0.40 13.53
CA VAL A 93 7.77 -0.02 14.95
C VAL A 93 9.11 0.61 15.28
N PHE A 94 9.11 1.83 15.82
CA PHE A 94 10.31 2.54 16.24
C PHE A 94 10.40 2.58 17.76
N PHE A 95 11.61 2.39 18.28
CA PHE A 95 11.95 2.48 19.69
C PHE A 95 13.32 3.16 19.83
N ASP A 96 13.65 3.62 21.03
CA ASP A 96 14.71 4.62 21.28
C ASP A 96 16.06 4.27 20.62
N ASN A 97 16.40 2.97 20.54
CA ASN A 97 17.62 2.51 19.92
C ASN A 97 17.41 1.56 18.74
N GLY A 98 16.26 1.56 18.07
CA GLY A 98 16.06 0.65 16.94
C GLY A 98 14.69 0.71 16.28
N TYR A 99 14.45 -0.23 15.37
CA TYR A 99 13.19 -0.35 14.68
C TYR A 99 12.91 -1.78 14.20
N ILE A 100 11.66 -2.06 13.87
CA ILE A 100 11.25 -3.29 13.19
C ILE A 100 10.96 -2.97 11.74
N ALA A 101 11.54 -3.74 10.82
CA ALA A 101 11.24 -3.64 9.39
C ALA A 101 10.93 -5.01 8.80
N THR A 102 10.17 -5.01 7.70
CA THR A 102 9.82 -6.23 6.97
C THR A 102 10.39 -6.20 5.57
N ASP A 103 11.21 -7.20 5.27
CA ASP A 103 11.77 -7.45 3.96
C ASP A 103 10.87 -8.40 3.16
N TYR A 104 10.49 -7.99 1.96
CA TYR A 104 9.72 -8.80 1.01
C TYR A 104 10.66 -9.30 -0.08
N VAL A 105 10.87 -10.62 -0.13
CA VAL A 105 11.90 -11.24 -1.00
C VAL A 105 11.41 -11.41 -2.44
N ASN A 106 10.10 -11.57 -2.63
CA ASN A 106 9.50 -11.83 -3.94
C ASN A 106 8.27 -10.94 -4.20
N HIS A 107 7.32 -11.41 -5.01
CA HIS A 107 6.05 -10.70 -5.23
C HIS A 107 5.26 -10.57 -3.90
N PRO A 108 4.85 -9.36 -3.48
CA PRO A 108 4.12 -9.15 -2.22
C PRO A 108 2.62 -9.52 -2.37
N SER A 109 2.32 -10.66 -3.00
CA SER A 109 0.98 -11.11 -3.32
C SER A 109 0.88 -12.64 -3.28
N PHE A 110 -0.29 -13.14 -2.86
CA PHE A 110 -0.71 -14.52 -3.05
C PHE A 110 -1.30 -14.67 -4.45
N GLN A 111 -0.77 -15.62 -5.22
CA GLN A 111 -1.18 -15.87 -6.59
C GLN A 111 -1.61 -17.31 -6.72
N HIS A 112 -2.87 -17.55 -7.04
CA HIS A 112 -3.42 -18.90 -7.10
C HIS A 112 -4.03 -19.17 -8.46
N ILE A 113 -3.84 -20.40 -8.95
CA ILE A 113 -4.55 -20.92 -10.14
C ILE A 113 -5.34 -22.14 -9.70
N GLY A 114 -6.66 -22.11 -9.89
CA GLY A 114 -7.56 -23.19 -9.54
C GLY A 114 -8.17 -23.84 -10.76
N VAL A 115 -8.24 -25.16 -10.76
CA VAL A 115 -9.03 -25.93 -11.73
C VAL A 115 -10.01 -26.80 -10.95
N SER A 116 -11.30 -26.71 -11.26
CA SER A 116 -12.34 -27.46 -10.55
C SER A 116 -13.43 -27.99 -11.47
N ILE A 117 -14.07 -29.07 -11.04
CA ILE A 117 -15.18 -29.73 -11.73
C ILE A 117 -16.29 -30.05 -10.72
N GLY A 118 -17.54 -30.00 -11.14
CA GLY A 118 -18.64 -30.46 -10.30
C GLY A 118 -20.03 -30.13 -10.84
N PRO A 119 -21.09 -30.52 -10.10
CA PRO A 119 -22.46 -30.26 -10.49
C PRO A 119 -22.81 -28.77 -10.52
N THR A 120 -23.67 -28.41 -11.47
CA THR A 120 -24.36 -27.13 -11.57
C THR A 120 -25.86 -27.35 -11.70
N TYR A 121 -26.66 -26.55 -11.01
CA TYR A 121 -28.12 -26.61 -11.00
C TYR A 121 -28.68 -25.29 -11.51
N LYS A 122 -29.81 -25.35 -12.20
CA LYS A 122 -30.40 -24.19 -12.86
C LYS A 122 -31.92 -24.18 -12.75
N SER A 123 -32.48 -23.02 -12.46
CA SER A 123 -33.91 -22.73 -12.56
C SER A 123 -34.13 -21.52 -13.47
N ASN A 124 -35.07 -21.64 -14.41
CA ASN A 124 -35.32 -20.62 -15.43
C ASN A 124 -36.60 -19.83 -15.09
N PHE A 125 -36.52 -18.50 -15.16
CA PHE A 125 -37.62 -17.56 -14.92
C PHE A 125 -37.70 -16.56 -16.09
N GLY A 126 -38.08 -17.05 -17.28
CA GLY A 126 -38.19 -16.21 -18.46
C GLY A 126 -36.82 -15.80 -19.03
N LYS A 127 -36.44 -14.52 -18.94
CA LYS A 127 -35.11 -14.03 -19.33
C LYS A 127 -34.07 -14.15 -18.21
N LEU A 128 -34.50 -14.42 -16.98
CA LEU A 128 -33.63 -14.54 -15.82
C LEU A 128 -33.45 -16.01 -15.45
N ASP A 129 -32.22 -16.40 -15.15
CA ASP A 129 -31.88 -17.73 -14.66
C ASP A 129 -31.21 -17.62 -13.28
N LEU A 130 -31.58 -18.51 -12.37
CA LEU A 130 -30.87 -18.72 -11.11
C LEU A 130 -30.08 -20.03 -11.20
N GLU A 131 -28.78 -19.95 -10.95
CA GLU A 131 -27.84 -21.06 -11.03
C GLU A 131 -27.13 -21.25 -9.67
N ALA A 132 -26.90 -22.50 -9.29
CA ALA A 132 -26.13 -22.87 -8.10
C ALA A 132 -25.11 -23.95 -8.48
N PHE A 133 -23.86 -23.82 -8.04
CA PHE A 133 -22.81 -24.80 -8.35
C PHE A 133 -22.02 -25.19 -7.10
N LEU A 134 -21.56 -26.44 -7.10
CA LEU A 134 -20.65 -26.99 -6.10
C LEU A 134 -19.58 -27.78 -6.84
N ARG A 135 -18.32 -27.37 -6.72
CA ARG A 135 -17.19 -27.88 -7.49
C ARG A 135 -16.05 -28.25 -6.55
N GLY A 136 -15.27 -29.26 -6.94
CA GLY A 136 -14.04 -29.68 -6.27
C GLY A 136 -12.89 -29.74 -7.27
N GLY A 137 -11.66 -29.56 -6.79
CA GLY A 137 -10.50 -29.57 -7.69
C GLY A 137 -9.18 -29.31 -7.01
N VAL A 138 -8.22 -28.78 -7.76
CA VAL A 138 -6.86 -28.49 -7.28
C VAL A 138 -6.57 -27.00 -7.41
N LEU A 139 -6.00 -26.42 -6.35
CA LEU A 139 -5.46 -25.08 -6.32
C LEU A 139 -3.94 -25.13 -6.29
N PHE A 140 -3.30 -24.53 -7.29
CA PHE A 140 -1.87 -24.24 -7.31
C PHE A 140 -1.65 -22.91 -6.59
N GLN A 141 -0.92 -22.95 -5.48
CA GLN A 141 -0.81 -21.85 -4.53
C GLN A 141 0.58 -21.23 -4.55
N GLY A 142 0.69 -20.01 -5.07
CA GLY A 142 1.89 -19.20 -5.02
C GLY A 142 1.90 -18.37 -3.75
N PHE A 143 2.76 -18.75 -2.81
CA PHE A 143 2.88 -18.05 -1.54
C PHE A 143 3.96 -16.96 -1.60
N PRO A 144 3.70 -15.78 -0.99
CA PRO A 144 4.70 -14.74 -0.89
C PRO A 144 5.73 -15.07 0.20
N GLN A 145 6.95 -14.55 0.04
CA GLN A 145 8.04 -14.72 0.99
C GLN A 145 8.40 -13.38 1.61
N TYR A 146 8.35 -13.32 2.93
CA TYR A 146 8.75 -12.15 3.68
C TYR A 146 9.36 -12.54 5.03
N LYS A 147 10.12 -11.60 5.61
CA LYS A 147 10.76 -11.72 6.90
C LYS A 147 10.72 -10.37 7.61
N GLU A 148 10.25 -10.37 8.85
CA GLU A 148 10.22 -9.22 9.74
C GLU A 148 11.38 -9.35 10.73
N SER A 149 12.22 -8.32 10.79
CA SER A 149 13.44 -8.30 11.58
C SER A 149 13.51 -7.05 12.44
N VAL A 150 14.04 -7.22 13.65
CA VAL A 150 14.40 -6.16 14.57
C VAL A 150 15.81 -5.69 14.24
N TYR A 151 15.92 -4.38 14.05
CA TYR A 151 17.14 -3.66 13.82
C TYR A 151 17.47 -2.83 15.06
N VAL A 152 18.72 -2.87 15.50
CA VAL A 152 19.22 -2.00 16.57
C VAL A 152 20.22 -1.02 15.99
N ASN A 153 19.99 0.26 16.26
CA ASN A 153 20.85 1.36 15.87
C ASN A 153 22.16 1.28 16.66
N GLN A 154 23.28 1.40 15.94
CA GLN A 154 24.61 1.40 16.55
C GLN A 154 25.15 2.84 16.65
N ALA A 155 26.09 3.07 17.57
CA ALA A 155 26.74 4.36 17.73
C ALA A 155 27.48 4.84 16.45
N SER A 156 27.88 3.90 15.58
CA SER A 156 28.45 4.18 14.26
C SER A 156 28.16 3.02 13.31
N GLY A 157 27.70 3.32 12.09
CA GLY A 157 27.41 2.32 11.05
C GLY A 157 25.91 2.04 10.85
N PRO A 158 25.55 1.21 9.86
CA PRO A 158 24.15 0.88 9.59
C PRO A 158 23.52 0.07 10.74
N PRO A 159 22.20 0.17 10.95
CA PRO A 159 21.49 -0.66 11.93
C PRO A 159 21.71 -2.15 11.66
N LEU A 160 22.01 -2.92 12.70
CA LEU A 160 22.22 -4.36 12.55
C LEU A 160 20.89 -5.13 12.63
N PRO A 161 20.60 -6.04 11.67
CA PRO A 161 19.51 -7.01 11.82
C PRO A 161 19.92 -8.08 12.83
N LEU A 162 19.23 -8.17 13.97
CA LEU A 162 19.66 -9.04 15.08
C LEU A 162 18.67 -10.15 15.42
N PHE A 163 17.38 -9.98 15.13
CA PHE A 163 16.34 -10.95 15.52
C PHE A 163 15.17 -10.94 14.55
N ASP A 164 14.69 -12.11 14.12
CA ASP A 164 13.52 -12.23 13.26
C ASP A 164 12.28 -12.45 14.11
N THR A 165 11.32 -11.54 14.08
CA THR A 165 10.06 -11.69 14.82
C THR A 165 9.09 -12.61 14.09
N GLN A 166 9.13 -12.61 12.76
CA GLN A 166 8.25 -13.41 11.93
C GLN A 166 8.83 -13.66 10.53
N TYR A 167 8.66 -14.86 9.98
CA TYR A 167 9.04 -15.14 8.59
C TYR A 167 8.17 -16.21 7.94
N THR A 168 8.04 -16.16 6.61
CA THR A 168 7.39 -17.22 5.83
C THR A 168 8.24 -18.49 5.83
N SER A 169 7.64 -19.64 6.13
CA SER A 169 8.34 -20.93 6.28
C SER A 169 7.64 -22.07 5.52
N ASN A 170 7.37 -21.84 4.24
CA ASN A 170 6.83 -22.86 3.35
C ASN A 170 7.95 -23.70 2.69
N PRO A 171 7.84 -25.04 2.62
CA PRO A 171 8.86 -25.91 2.00
C PRO A 171 9.11 -25.60 0.52
N LYS A 172 8.09 -25.12 -0.19
CA LYS A 172 8.16 -24.69 -1.60
C LYS A 172 7.37 -23.41 -1.79
N ARG A 173 7.81 -22.61 -2.75
CA ARG A 173 7.16 -21.35 -3.14
C ARG A 173 5.79 -21.57 -3.80
N ILE A 174 5.68 -22.60 -4.64
CA ILE A 174 4.42 -23.00 -5.27
C ILE A 174 4.02 -24.36 -4.70
N THR A 175 2.86 -24.43 -4.06
CA THR A 175 2.31 -25.66 -3.50
C THR A 175 0.99 -26.02 -4.15
N LYS A 176 0.46 -27.21 -3.84
CA LYS A 176 -0.82 -27.69 -4.36
C LYS A 176 -1.73 -27.97 -3.18
N ALA A 177 -3.03 -27.79 -3.36
CA ALA A 177 -4.02 -28.18 -2.36
C ALA A 177 -5.31 -28.62 -3.04
N TRP A 178 -6.06 -29.51 -2.38
CA TRP A 178 -7.44 -29.75 -2.77
C TRP A 178 -8.26 -28.50 -2.47
N MET A 179 -9.15 -28.13 -3.39
CA MET A 179 -10.07 -27.00 -3.25
C MET A 179 -11.52 -27.40 -3.39
N GLY A 180 -12.37 -26.72 -2.63
CA GLY A 180 -13.82 -26.74 -2.75
C GLY A 180 -14.30 -25.35 -3.12
N LEU A 181 -15.32 -25.31 -3.97
CA LEU A 181 -15.87 -24.08 -4.53
C LEU A 181 -17.40 -24.21 -4.58
N GLY A 182 -18.12 -23.34 -3.89
CA GLY A 182 -19.59 -23.33 -3.91
C GLY A 182 -20.12 -21.92 -4.16
N GLY A 183 -21.09 -21.76 -5.05
CA GLY A 183 -21.57 -20.43 -5.41
C GLY A 183 -22.95 -20.39 -6.04
N LEU A 184 -23.45 -19.16 -6.17
CA LEU A 184 -24.71 -18.80 -6.82
C LEU A 184 -24.42 -17.85 -7.97
N ARG A 185 -25.21 -17.95 -9.03
CA ARG A 185 -25.15 -17.08 -10.20
C ARG A 185 -26.55 -16.68 -10.63
N ILE A 186 -26.74 -15.39 -10.89
CA ILE A 186 -27.97 -14.84 -11.46
C ILE A 186 -27.63 -14.39 -12.87
N SER A 187 -28.24 -15.01 -13.87
CA SER A 187 -27.98 -14.73 -15.28
C SER A 187 -29.17 -14.05 -15.94
N TYR A 188 -28.91 -13.10 -16.84
CA TYR A 188 -29.90 -12.47 -17.70
C TYR A 188 -29.58 -12.75 -19.17
N ALA A 189 -30.53 -13.31 -19.90
CA ALA A 189 -30.42 -13.57 -21.33
C ALA A 189 -30.66 -12.28 -22.13
N LEU A 190 -29.63 -11.83 -22.85
CA LEU A 190 -29.71 -10.70 -23.77
C LEU A 190 -30.41 -11.13 -25.07
N ASN A 191 -30.04 -12.31 -25.59
CA ASN A 191 -30.66 -12.96 -26.72
C ASN A 191 -30.60 -14.50 -26.57
N GLU A 192 -30.83 -15.25 -27.65
CA GLU A 192 -30.84 -16.72 -27.61
C GLU A 192 -29.47 -17.34 -27.29
N HIS A 193 -28.39 -16.63 -27.54
CA HIS A 193 -27.02 -17.11 -27.36
C HIS A 193 -26.28 -16.40 -26.21
N TRP A 194 -26.40 -15.07 -26.13
CA TRP A 194 -25.65 -14.25 -25.20
C TRP A 194 -26.46 -13.95 -23.93
N GLY A 195 -25.77 -14.05 -22.80
CA GLY A 195 -26.26 -13.58 -21.51
C GLY A 195 -25.15 -12.94 -20.70
N VAL A 196 -25.55 -12.13 -19.73
CA VAL A 196 -24.68 -11.59 -18.69
C VAL A 196 -25.07 -12.21 -17.36
N PHE A 197 -24.15 -12.26 -16.41
CA PHE A 197 -24.47 -12.76 -15.07
C PHE A 197 -23.70 -12.03 -13.98
N ALA A 198 -24.29 -12.05 -12.78
CA ALA A 198 -23.62 -11.75 -11.53
C ALA A 198 -23.45 -13.06 -10.75
N GLN A 199 -22.30 -13.26 -10.11
CA GLN A 199 -22.02 -14.45 -9.31
C GLN A 199 -21.40 -14.09 -7.96
N ALA A 200 -21.70 -14.92 -6.96
CA ALA A 200 -21.04 -14.91 -5.66
C ALA A 200 -20.66 -16.35 -5.29
N ASP A 201 -19.41 -16.58 -4.92
CA ASP A 201 -18.91 -17.92 -4.58
C ASP A 201 -17.95 -17.91 -3.39
N TYR A 202 -17.84 -19.06 -2.71
CA TYR A 202 -16.93 -19.31 -1.62
C TYR A 202 -15.95 -20.41 -2.02
N LEU A 203 -14.67 -20.08 -1.96
CA LEU A 203 -13.55 -21.00 -2.22
C LEU A 203 -12.83 -21.31 -0.92
N ARG A 204 -12.46 -22.57 -0.72
CA ARG A 204 -11.61 -23.00 0.40
C ARG A 204 -10.73 -24.19 0.03
N THR A 205 -9.47 -24.17 0.43
CA THR A 205 -8.59 -25.34 0.36
C THR A 205 -8.72 -26.25 1.58
N PHE A 206 -8.41 -27.53 1.41
CA PHE A 206 -8.46 -28.55 2.46
C PHE A 206 -7.40 -29.63 2.29
N GLY A 207 -7.14 -30.36 3.38
CA GLY A 207 -6.06 -31.34 3.48
C GLY A 207 -4.72 -30.66 3.81
N LYS A 208 -3.97 -31.19 4.79
CA LYS A 208 -2.72 -30.59 5.26
C LYS A 208 -1.57 -30.69 4.24
N SER A 209 -1.61 -31.70 3.38
CA SER A 209 -0.61 -31.92 2.34
C SER A 209 -1.24 -32.34 1.01
N PHE A 210 -0.48 -32.16 -0.07
CA PHE A 210 -0.79 -32.66 -1.40
C PHE A 210 0.47 -33.34 -1.95
N GLY A 211 0.52 -34.67 -1.84
CA GLY A 211 1.77 -35.41 -2.03
C GLY A 211 2.75 -35.09 -0.91
N SER A 212 4.00 -34.75 -1.26
CA SER A 212 5.05 -34.36 -0.31
C SER A 212 5.03 -32.88 0.08
N ASP A 213 4.19 -32.07 -0.56
CA ASP A 213 4.14 -30.61 -0.34
C ASP A 213 3.04 -30.23 0.66
N SER A 214 3.31 -29.21 1.49
CA SER A 214 2.27 -28.63 2.36
C SER A 214 1.21 -27.90 1.53
N SER A 215 -0.05 -28.14 1.85
CA SER A 215 -1.21 -27.43 1.29
C SER A 215 -1.52 -26.14 2.04
N GLU A 216 -0.90 -25.91 3.20
CA GLU A 216 -1.17 -24.78 4.08
C GLU A 216 -0.08 -23.69 3.92
N PHE A 217 -0.48 -22.43 4.03
CA PHE A 217 0.46 -21.32 4.14
C PHE A 217 1.07 -21.30 5.55
N HIS A 218 2.39 -21.22 5.67
CA HIS A 218 3.11 -21.32 6.94
C HIS A 218 3.86 -20.03 7.25
N ILE A 219 3.70 -19.57 8.48
CA ILE A 219 4.56 -18.56 9.07
C ILE A 219 5.17 -19.10 10.35
N THR A 220 6.43 -18.77 10.58
CA THR A 220 7.04 -18.93 11.89
C THR A 220 7.00 -17.58 12.59
N LYS A 221 6.51 -17.55 13.83
CA LYS A 221 6.31 -16.31 14.58
C LYS A 221 6.68 -16.49 16.06
N TYR A 222 7.40 -15.52 16.61
CA TYR A 222 7.58 -15.36 18.05
C TYR A 222 6.38 -14.62 18.64
N ALA A 223 5.74 -15.17 19.67
CA ALA A 223 4.61 -14.51 20.30
C ALA A 223 5.11 -13.29 21.11
N VAL A 224 4.34 -12.21 21.06
CA VAL A 224 4.68 -10.96 21.75
C VAL A 224 4.20 -11.06 23.20
N LYS A 225 5.13 -11.00 24.16
CA LYS A 225 4.83 -10.88 25.59
C LYS A 225 4.54 -9.44 25.99
N LYS A 226 5.36 -8.51 25.47
CA LYS A 226 5.25 -7.07 25.70
C LYS A 226 5.51 -6.35 24.38
N ALA A 227 4.59 -5.48 23.96
CA ALA A 227 4.80 -4.65 22.79
C ALA A 227 5.93 -3.64 23.03
N LEU A 228 6.79 -3.45 22.04
CA LEU A 228 7.82 -2.41 22.08
C LEU A 228 7.16 -1.03 21.97
N THR A 229 7.61 -0.13 22.81
CA THR A 229 7.22 1.28 22.85
C THR A 229 8.38 2.17 22.45
N ALA A 230 8.10 3.44 22.15
CA ALA A 230 9.14 4.41 21.78
C ALA A 230 10.29 4.45 22.81
N SER A 231 9.99 4.30 24.11
CA SER A 231 10.97 4.37 25.20
C SER A 231 11.72 3.06 25.49
N ASP A 232 11.38 1.96 24.83
CA ASP A 232 12.02 0.67 25.11
C ASP A 232 13.41 0.60 24.44
N VAL A 233 14.37 -0.01 25.13
CA VAL A 233 15.75 -0.17 24.66
C VAL A 233 16.11 -1.65 24.64
N LEU A 234 16.62 -2.14 23.51
CA LEU A 234 17.12 -3.50 23.37
C LEU A 234 18.62 -3.57 23.68
N THR A 235 19.01 -4.52 24.53
CA THR A 235 20.41 -4.71 24.95
C THR A 235 21.10 -5.70 24.02
N VAL A 236 22.22 -5.28 23.44
CA VAL A 236 22.99 -6.10 22.50
C VAL A 236 24.35 -6.43 23.10
N ASN A 237 24.65 -7.73 23.25
CA ASN A 237 25.97 -8.22 23.64
C ASN A 237 26.45 -9.23 22.60
N ASN A 238 27.67 -9.06 22.07
CA ASN A 238 28.26 -9.94 21.05
C ASN A 238 27.32 -10.23 19.85
N ASN A 239 26.66 -9.20 19.32
CA ASN A 239 25.67 -9.31 18.23
C ASN A 239 24.45 -10.19 18.54
N ALA A 240 24.13 -10.41 19.82
CA ALA A 240 22.91 -11.08 20.25
C ALA A 240 22.10 -10.15 21.18
N ILE A 241 20.78 -10.13 21.01
CA ILE A 241 19.88 -9.38 21.90
C ILE A 241 19.67 -10.22 23.17
N THR A 242 20.18 -9.74 24.30
CA THR A 242 20.18 -10.51 25.56
C THR A 242 18.89 -10.37 26.37
N ASN A 243 18.11 -9.32 26.12
CA ASN A 243 16.82 -9.08 26.79
C ASN A 243 15.60 -9.37 25.91
N ILE A 244 15.76 -10.04 24.77
CA ILE A 244 14.67 -10.25 23.79
C ILE A 244 13.49 -11.02 24.38
N ASN A 245 13.77 -11.95 25.31
CA ASN A 245 12.76 -12.77 25.98
C ASN A 245 11.85 -11.98 26.94
N THR A 246 12.17 -10.70 27.20
CA THR A 246 11.29 -9.75 27.90
C THR A 246 10.12 -9.31 27.01
N TYR A 247 10.35 -9.28 25.68
CA TYR A 247 9.38 -8.76 24.70
C TYR A 247 8.73 -9.88 23.89
N TYR A 248 9.45 -10.97 23.64
CA TYR A 248 9.01 -12.08 22.83
C TYR A 248 9.17 -13.43 23.55
N GLU A 249 8.43 -14.44 23.13
CA GLU A 249 8.70 -15.82 23.53
C GLU A 249 10.06 -16.30 23.00
N GLU A 250 10.70 -17.24 23.68
CA GLU A 250 11.99 -17.81 23.25
C GLU A 250 11.84 -18.81 22.12
N THR A 251 10.74 -19.59 22.14
CA THR A 251 10.46 -20.60 21.14
C THR A 251 9.45 -20.07 20.13
N PRO A 252 9.80 -19.99 18.84
CA PRO A 252 8.83 -19.58 17.84
C PRO A 252 7.78 -20.67 17.63
N THR A 253 6.57 -20.26 17.26
CA THR A 253 5.49 -21.17 16.90
C THR A 253 5.24 -21.12 15.40
N ILE A 254 4.98 -22.28 14.80
CA ILE A 254 4.54 -22.35 13.41
C ILE A 254 3.03 -22.19 13.39
N GLN A 255 2.55 -21.24 12.59
CA GLN A 255 1.13 -21.02 12.35
C GLN A 255 0.81 -21.33 10.89
N ASN A 256 -0.31 -22.01 10.67
CA ASN A 256 -0.73 -22.51 9.38
C ASN A 256 -2.18 -22.13 9.03
N THR A 257 -2.46 -21.96 7.74
CA THR A 257 -3.81 -21.63 7.26
C THR A 257 -4.09 -22.16 5.86
N TYR A 258 -5.37 -22.43 5.62
CA TYR A 258 -5.91 -22.70 4.29
C TYR A 258 -6.21 -21.40 3.55
N VAL A 259 -6.07 -21.43 2.23
CA VAL A 259 -6.59 -20.38 1.37
C VAL A 259 -8.11 -20.46 1.39
N GLN A 260 -8.75 -19.33 1.66
CA GLN A 260 -10.20 -19.22 1.66
C GLN A 260 -10.65 -17.83 1.26
N ALA A 261 -11.61 -17.72 0.35
CA ALA A 261 -12.07 -16.45 -0.19
C ALA A 261 -13.56 -16.47 -0.52
N VAL A 262 -14.21 -15.33 -0.36
CA VAL A 262 -15.52 -15.03 -0.94
C VAL A 262 -15.27 -14.19 -2.18
N ASN A 263 -15.82 -14.60 -3.31
CA ASN A 263 -15.65 -13.96 -4.60
C ASN A 263 -16.99 -13.39 -5.05
N VAL A 264 -16.99 -12.16 -5.55
CA VAL A 264 -18.17 -11.53 -6.17
C VAL A 264 -17.74 -10.96 -7.50
N GLY A 265 -18.43 -11.35 -8.57
CA GLY A 265 -18.02 -10.96 -9.91
C GLY A 265 -19.16 -10.97 -10.91
N PHE A 266 -18.82 -10.54 -12.11
CA PHE A 266 -19.71 -10.51 -13.25
C PHE A 266 -19.08 -11.28 -14.40
N GLY A 267 -19.90 -11.68 -15.36
CA GLY A 267 -19.41 -12.38 -16.52
C GLY A 267 -20.38 -12.37 -17.69
N ILE A 268 -19.86 -12.83 -18.80
CA ILE A 268 -20.60 -13.07 -20.03
C ILE A 268 -20.68 -14.58 -20.25
N LYS A 269 -21.81 -15.04 -20.76
CA LYS A 269 -22.01 -16.44 -21.15
C LYS A 269 -22.55 -16.53 -22.57
N TYR A 270 -22.05 -17.53 -23.28
CA TYR A 270 -22.51 -17.93 -24.59
C TYR A 270 -23.14 -19.32 -24.49
N THR A 271 -24.39 -19.46 -24.97
CA THR A 271 -25.17 -20.70 -24.94
C THR A 271 -25.30 -21.26 -26.35
N PHE A 272 -24.87 -22.50 -26.54
CA PHE A 272 -25.03 -23.24 -27.78
C PHE A 272 -26.41 -23.91 -27.83
N GLY A 273 -27.12 -23.76 -28.96
CA GLY A 273 -28.32 -24.55 -29.27
C GLY A 273 -29.68 -24.06 -28.72
N ALA A 274 -30.01 -22.77 -28.81
CA ALA A 274 -31.35 -22.29 -28.44
C ALA A 274 -32.11 -21.72 -29.66
N LYS A 275 -33.15 -22.43 -30.13
CA LYS A 275 -34.32 -21.79 -30.77
C LYS A 275 -35.37 -21.60 -29.68
N ARG A 276 -35.80 -20.38 -29.40
CA ARG A 276 -36.85 -20.09 -28.40
C ARG A 276 -38.10 -19.57 -29.11
N LYS A 277 -39.15 -20.40 -29.20
CA LYS A 277 -40.50 -19.88 -29.47
C LYS A 277 -41.04 -19.23 -28.18
N VAL A 278 -41.37 -17.96 -28.28
CA VAL A 278 -42.02 -17.15 -27.23
C VAL A 278 -43.53 -17.36 -27.34
N ALA A 279 -44.22 -17.54 -26.20
CA ALA A 279 -45.68 -17.49 -26.10
C ALA A 279 -46.10 -16.34 -25.15
N PRO A 280 -47.31 -15.76 -25.32
CA PRO A 280 -47.64 -14.41 -24.88
C PRO A 280 -48.10 -14.32 -23.42
N VAL A 281 -48.03 -13.08 -22.90
CA VAL A 281 -48.35 -12.67 -21.54
C VAL A 281 -49.85 -12.32 -21.39
N ALA A 282 -50.44 -12.65 -20.24
CA ALA A 282 -51.73 -12.14 -19.74
C ALA A 282 -51.67 -11.93 -18.20
N PRO A 283 -52.56 -11.11 -17.59
CA PRO A 283 -52.14 -10.06 -16.66
C PRO A 283 -52.28 -10.36 -15.15
N ALA A 284 -51.81 -9.37 -14.38
CA ALA A 284 -51.43 -9.35 -12.97
C ALA A 284 -52.51 -9.61 -11.91
N THR A 285 -52.05 -9.96 -10.70
CA THR A 285 -52.75 -9.64 -9.44
C THR A 285 -51.74 -9.15 -8.40
N LYS A 286 -52.02 -7.96 -7.83
CA LYS A 286 -51.30 -7.36 -6.71
C LYS A 286 -51.74 -8.02 -5.41
N THR A 287 -50.79 -8.33 -4.53
CA THR A 287 -51.06 -8.67 -3.13
C THR A 287 -50.27 -7.75 -2.21
N VAL A 288 -50.99 -7.22 -1.24
CA VAL A 288 -50.60 -6.20 -0.26
C VAL A 288 -49.59 -6.78 0.73
N ALA A 289 -48.52 -6.03 1.01
CA ALA A 289 -47.51 -6.37 2.00
C ALA A 289 -47.98 -6.03 3.44
N PRO A 290 -47.69 -6.87 4.45
CA PRO A 290 -47.89 -6.52 5.87
C PRO A 290 -46.83 -5.50 6.35
N PRO A 291 -47.01 -4.87 7.52
CA PRO A 291 -46.20 -3.73 7.94
C PRO A 291 -44.73 -4.13 8.07
N VAL A 292 -43.88 -3.45 7.30
CA VAL A 292 -42.44 -3.57 7.35
C VAL A 292 -41.96 -3.07 8.71
N SER A 293 -41.59 -4.02 9.58
CA SER A 293 -40.61 -3.74 10.64
C SER A 293 -39.40 -3.10 9.96
N ALA A 294 -39.09 -1.86 10.32
CA ALA A 294 -38.04 -1.07 9.67
C ALA A 294 -36.74 -1.87 9.65
N ALA A 295 -36.32 -2.28 8.45
CA ALA A 295 -35.07 -3.00 8.29
C ALA A 295 -33.93 -2.16 8.89
N PRO A 296 -33.00 -2.77 9.66
CA PRO A 296 -31.92 -2.04 10.28
C PRO A 296 -31.06 -1.40 9.19
N LYS A 297 -30.72 -0.12 9.36
CA LYS A 297 -29.94 0.66 8.39
C LYS A 297 -28.45 0.61 8.71
N ASP A 298 -27.62 0.71 7.68
CA ASP A 298 -26.18 0.91 7.88
C ASP A 298 -25.86 2.40 8.07
N ILE A 299 -24.79 2.73 8.79
CA ILE A 299 -24.25 4.10 8.85
C ILE A 299 -22.95 4.14 8.04
N LEU A 300 -22.85 5.08 7.12
CA LEU A 300 -21.65 5.39 6.35
C LEU A 300 -21.26 6.85 6.61
N VAL A 301 -20.02 7.05 7.07
CA VAL A 301 -19.45 8.38 7.29
C VAL A 301 -18.34 8.62 6.27
N VAL A 302 -18.34 9.80 5.65
CA VAL A 302 -17.28 10.26 4.76
C VAL A 302 -16.62 11.50 5.35
N VAL A 303 -15.30 11.46 5.49
CA VAL A 303 -14.52 12.60 5.94
C VAL A 303 -13.99 13.38 4.76
N LYS A 304 -14.15 14.70 4.80
CA LYS A 304 -13.63 15.63 3.82
C LYS A 304 -12.81 16.73 4.49
N ASP A 305 -11.88 17.29 3.74
CA ASP A 305 -11.18 18.52 4.09
C ASP A 305 -12.15 19.68 3.96
N LYS A 306 -12.26 20.52 5.00
CA LYS A 306 -13.21 21.63 5.02
C LYS A 306 -12.90 22.69 3.97
N GLN A 307 -11.61 22.90 3.66
CA GLN A 307 -11.17 23.99 2.79
C GLN A 307 -11.25 23.61 1.31
N THR A 308 -10.87 22.38 0.95
CA THR A 308 -10.86 21.90 -0.44
C THR A 308 -12.06 21.04 -0.81
N GLY A 309 -12.79 20.49 0.17
CA GLY A 309 -13.85 19.51 -0.06
C GLY A 309 -13.34 18.11 -0.46
N LEU A 310 -12.02 17.91 -0.54
CA LEU A 310 -11.42 16.64 -0.91
C LEU A 310 -11.64 15.58 0.16
N ALA A 311 -11.86 14.33 -0.25
CA ALA A 311 -11.98 13.22 0.67
C ALA A 311 -10.66 12.97 1.41
N LEU A 312 -10.73 12.74 2.72
CA LEU A 312 -9.54 12.57 3.58
C LEU A 312 -9.40 11.13 4.06
N SER A 313 -8.30 10.50 3.70
CA SER A 313 -7.87 9.20 4.23
C SER A 313 -7.10 9.33 5.55
N GLY A 314 -7.02 8.23 6.31
CA GLY A 314 -6.23 8.18 7.53
C GLY A 314 -6.82 8.97 8.71
N VAL A 315 -8.08 9.38 8.62
CA VAL A 315 -8.77 10.09 9.71
C VAL A 315 -9.35 9.06 10.67
N ILE A 316 -9.09 9.21 11.96
CA ILE A 316 -9.73 8.37 12.99
C ILE A 316 -11.15 8.89 13.16
N VAL A 317 -12.14 8.08 12.78
CA VAL A 317 -13.56 8.38 12.90
C VAL A 317 -14.15 7.50 13.99
N LYS A 318 -14.87 8.12 14.91
CA LYS A 318 -15.52 7.47 16.04
C LYS A 318 -17.01 7.73 15.98
N ILE A 319 -17.80 6.66 15.95
CA ILE A 319 -19.27 6.69 15.93
C ILE A 319 -19.76 6.13 17.26
N SER A 320 -20.27 7.01 18.12
CA SER A 320 -20.64 6.69 19.50
C SER A 320 -22.14 6.65 19.70
N LYS A 321 -22.63 5.63 20.42
CA LYS A 321 -24.01 5.54 20.95
C LYS A 321 -23.96 4.92 22.34
N ASN A 322 -24.58 5.57 23.34
CA ASN A 322 -24.66 5.07 24.72
C ASN A 322 -23.31 4.58 25.29
N ASN A 323 -22.23 5.36 25.09
CA ASN A 323 -20.85 5.03 25.47
C ASN A 323 -20.24 3.79 24.78
N ILE A 324 -20.87 3.27 23.73
CA ILE A 324 -20.30 2.26 22.85
C ILE A 324 -19.73 2.96 21.62
N ASP A 325 -18.43 2.72 21.38
CA ASP A 325 -17.66 3.42 20.37
C ASP A 325 -17.28 2.48 19.22
N ASN A 326 -17.71 2.81 18.00
CA ASN A 326 -17.16 2.21 16.79
C ASN A 326 -16.10 3.14 16.21
N THR A 327 -14.83 2.79 16.41
CA THR A 327 -13.68 3.54 15.89
C THR A 327 -13.15 2.88 14.64
N SER A 328 -12.96 3.66 13.58
CA SER A 328 -12.37 3.20 12.31
C SER A 328 -11.49 4.29 11.71
N ILE A 329 -10.72 3.93 10.68
CA ILE A 329 -9.86 4.87 9.95
C ILE A 329 -10.42 5.03 8.54
N SER A 330 -10.55 6.27 8.07
CA SER A 330 -11.05 6.54 6.73
C SER A 330 -10.11 6.04 5.62
N ASN A 331 -10.68 5.51 4.54
CA ASN A 331 -9.94 5.02 3.37
C ASN A 331 -9.60 6.15 2.37
N ALA A 332 -9.05 5.81 1.19
CA ALA A 332 -8.69 6.77 0.14
C ALA A 332 -9.86 7.64 -0.36
N ASP A 333 -11.09 7.11 -0.28
CA ASP A 333 -12.33 7.83 -0.64
C ASP A 333 -12.92 8.60 0.54
N GLY A 334 -12.18 8.73 1.64
CA GLY A 334 -12.63 9.38 2.87
C GLY A 334 -13.65 8.58 3.68
N GLN A 335 -13.97 7.35 3.28
CA GLN A 335 -15.02 6.55 3.91
C GLN A 335 -14.49 5.84 5.17
N ALA A 336 -15.18 6.05 6.29
CA ALA A 336 -15.02 5.27 7.51
C ALA A 336 -15.66 3.88 7.38
N GLU A 337 -15.26 2.93 8.25
CA GLU A 337 -15.89 1.60 8.26
C GLU A 337 -17.38 1.73 8.63
N ARG A 338 -18.23 1.01 7.89
CA ARG A 338 -19.68 1.10 8.09
C ARG A 338 -20.09 0.45 9.39
N VAL A 339 -20.98 1.10 10.13
CA VAL A 339 -21.73 0.44 11.21
C VAL A 339 -22.88 -0.30 10.56
N LEU A 340 -22.74 -1.62 10.41
CA LEU A 340 -23.75 -2.45 9.77
C LEU A 340 -24.94 -2.69 10.70
N LYS A 341 -26.15 -2.62 10.16
CA LYS A 341 -27.40 -2.85 10.91
C LYS A 341 -27.48 -2.01 12.20
N ALA A 342 -27.15 -0.73 12.11
CA ALA A 342 -27.22 0.19 13.23
C ALA A 342 -28.62 0.21 13.85
N GLU A 343 -28.67 0.03 15.16
CA GLU A 343 -29.90 0.14 15.93
C GLU A 343 -30.43 1.57 15.91
N LYS A 344 -31.74 1.72 15.66
CA LYS A 344 -32.40 3.04 15.71
C LYS A 344 -32.06 3.77 17.02
N GLY A 345 -31.57 5.00 16.90
CA GLY A 345 -31.14 5.81 18.05
C GLY A 345 -30.34 7.03 17.63
N ALA A 346 -29.93 7.84 18.60
CA ALA A 346 -29.02 8.95 18.37
C ALA A 346 -27.57 8.47 18.41
N TYR A 347 -26.75 8.94 17.46
CA TYR A 347 -25.31 8.70 17.43
C TYR A 347 -24.57 10.03 17.35
N LEU A 348 -23.36 10.08 17.92
CA LEU A 348 -22.43 11.19 17.76
C LEU A 348 -21.20 10.71 16.97
N ILE A 349 -20.89 11.42 15.90
CA ILE A 349 -19.72 11.17 15.07
C ILE A 349 -18.66 12.21 15.46
N THR A 350 -17.46 11.74 15.81
CA THR A 350 -16.28 12.59 15.97
C THR A 350 -15.18 12.11 15.03
N ALA A 351 -14.31 13.02 14.62
CA ALA A 351 -13.19 12.70 13.74
C ALA A 351 -11.94 13.47 14.20
N VAL A 352 -10.79 12.80 14.19
CA VAL A 352 -9.49 13.39 14.57
C VAL A 352 -8.43 12.98 13.56
N LYS A 353 -7.63 13.95 13.10
CA LYS A 353 -6.44 13.73 12.28
C LYS A 353 -5.37 14.76 12.63
N ASN A 354 -4.11 14.33 12.67
CA ASN A 354 -2.95 15.17 13.02
C ASN A 354 -3.09 15.94 14.35
N GLY A 355 -3.81 15.37 15.33
CA GLY A 355 -4.10 16.01 16.62
C GLY A 355 -5.20 17.08 16.59
N ILE A 356 -5.81 17.35 15.44
CA ILE A 356 -6.90 18.32 15.29
C ILE A 356 -8.23 17.56 15.22
N ALA A 357 -9.16 17.91 16.10
CA ALA A 357 -10.52 17.37 16.09
C ALA A 357 -11.42 18.17 15.14
N ALA A 358 -12.23 17.46 14.36
CA ALA A 358 -13.31 18.03 13.57
C ALA A 358 -14.51 18.41 14.45
N GLU A 359 -15.36 19.30 13.94
CA GLU A 359 -16.66 19.58 14.55
C GLU A 359 -17.53 18.30 14.54
N PRO A 360 -18.08 17.87 15.69
CA PRO A 360 -18.88 16.65 15.77
C PRO A 360 -20.16 16.73 14.94
N VAL A 361 -20.55 15.60 14.35
CA VAL A 361 -21.78 15.47 13.55
C VAL A 361 -22.75 14.49 14.22
N ALA A 362 -24.00 14.90 14.41
CA ALA A 362 -25.01 14.04 15.02
C ALA A 362 -25.80 13.24 13.95
N ILE A 363 -26.13 12.00 14.28
CA ILE A 363 -27.22 11.24 13.63
C ILE A 363 -28.38 11.22 14.60
N SER A 364 -29.52 11.71 14.13
CA SER A 364 -30.77 11.76 14.87
C SER A 364 -31.65 10.54 14.59
N ILE A 365 -32.67 10.34 15.43
CA ILE A 365 -33.69 9.31 15.21
C ILE A 365 -34.44 9.53 13.88
N ALA A 366 -34.56 10.78 13.43
CA ALA A 366 -35.22 11.12 12.17
C ALA A 366 -34.47 10.58 10.94
N ASP A 367 -33.13 10.51 10.99
CA ASP A 367 -32.31 9.97 9.88
C ASP A 367 -32.64 8.49 9.59
N PHE A 368 -33.09 7.74 10.60
CA PHE A 368 -33.55 6.36 10.45
C PHE A 368 -34.89 6.23 9.72
N ASN A 369 -35.66 7.31 9.62
CA ASN A 369 -36.96 7.31 8.94
C ASN A 369 -36.85 7.63 7.44
N ASN A 370 -35.69 8.13 6.97
CA ASN A 370 -35.48 8.48 5.56
C ASN A 370 -35.59 7.26 4.63
N ALA A 371 -35.83 7.44 3.33
CA ALA A 371 -35.81 6.33 2.38
C ALA A 371 -34.38 5.73 2.23
N GLY A 372 -34.29 4.43 1.95
CA GLY A 372 -33.02 3.73 1.71
C GLY A 372 -32.41 3.03 2.93
N ASN A 373 -31.43 2.16 2.66
CA ASN A 373 -30.84 1.24 3.65
C ASN A 373 -29.58 1.79 4.34
N VAL A 374 -29.09 2.98 3.95
CA VAL A 374 -27.85 3.56 4.47
C VAL A 374 -28.10 5.01 4.91
N ILE A 375 -27.65 5.36 6.11
CA ILE A 375 -27.55 6.73 6.60
C ILE A 375 -26.17 7.24 6.20
N TYR A 376 -26.13 8.23 5.31
CA TYR A 376 -24.91 8.88 4.86
C TYR A 376 -24.69 10.18 5.64
N LYS A 377 -23.50 10.38 6.20
CA LYS A 377 -23.08 11.64 6.81
C LYS A 377 -21.70 12.04 6.32
N GLU A 378 -21.50 13.34 6.17
CA GLU A 378 -20.19 13.94 5.93
C GLU A 378 -19.71 14.61 7.20
N ILE A 379 -18.41 14.54 7.47
CA ILE A 379 -17.75 15.28 8.55
C ILE A 379 -16.53 16.01 7.95
N TYR A 380 -16.37 17.28 8.32
CA TYR A 380 -15.38 18.17 7.74
C TYR A 380 -14.24 18.41 8.72
N HIS A 381 -13.01 18.09 8.31
CA HIS A 381 -11.78 18.32 9.07
C HIS A 381 -11.07 19.58 8.57
N ASP A 382 -10.62 20.45 9.48
CA ASP A 382 -10.09 21.78 9.17
C ASP A 382 -8.63 21.92 9.63
N ASP A 383 -7.72 21.16 9.02
CA ASP A 383 -6.28 21.34 9.23
C ASP A 383 -5.76 22.48 8.35
N PRO A 384 -5.25 23.59 8.90
CA PRO A 384 -4.75 24.71 8.11
C PRO A 384 -3.45 24.38 7.37
N ARG A 385 -2.79 23.24 7.66
CA ARG A 385 -1.52 22.84 7.03
C ARG A 385 -1.72 22.16 5.69
N PHE A 386 -0.69 22.19 4.85
CA PHE A 386 -0.61 21.35 3.64
C PHE A 386 -0.04 19.98 3.99
N THR A 387 -0.31 18.96 3.15
CA THR A 387 0.29 17.64 3.27
C THR A 387 1.31 17.43 2.15
N LEU A 388 2.60 17.31 2.50
CA LEU A 388 3.62 16.83 1.58
C LEU A 388 3.53 15.32 1.46
N ILE A 389 3.34 14.80 0.25
CA ILE A 389 3.47 13.39 -0.10
C ILE A 389 4.73 13.25 -0.94
N GLY A 390 5.78 12.72 -0.34
CA GLY A 390 7.03 12.48 -1.04
C GLY A 390 7.27 11.01 -1.35
N GLU A 391 8.06 10.74 -2.38
CA GLU A 391 8.51 9.40 -2.76
C GLU A 391 10.03 9.33 -2.78
N THR A 392 10.63 8.31 -2.18
CA THR A 392 12.06 8.03 -2.28
C THR A 392 12.34 7.10 -3.45
N VAL A 393 13.26 7.51 -4.32
CA VAL A 393 13.60 6.77 -5.54
C VAL A 393 15.11 6.70 -5.72
N ARG A 394 15.61 5.67 -6.41
CA ARG A 394 17.01 5.65 -6.84
C ARG A 394 17.23 6.77 -7.84
N ALA A 395 18.27 7.58 -7.67
CA ALA A 395 18.46 8.74 -8.53
C ALA A 395 18.84 8.39 -9.98
N ASN A 396 19.34 7.18 -10.23
CA ASN A 396 19.77 6.74 -11.57
C ASN A 396 18.62 6.22 -12.46
N ASP A 397 17.65 5.50 -11.88
CA ASP A 397 16.61 4.79 -12.65
C ASP A 397 15.18 5.08 -12.16
N ASN A 398 15.02 5.95 -11.15
CA ASN A 398 13.74 6.29 -10.51
C ASN A 398 12.97 5.10 -9.91
N SER A 399 13.61 3.96 -9.70
CA SER A 399 12.98 2.82 -9.02
C SER A 399 12.75 3.13 -7.55
N LYS A 400 11.63 2.61 -7.01
CA LYS A 400 11.20 2.88 -5.63
C LYS A 400 12.20 2.36 -4.60
N LEU A 401 12.49 3.18 -3.59
CA LEU A 401 13.37 2.85 -2.47
C LEU A 401 12.62 2.96 -1.14
N PRO A 402 11.96 1.89 -0.65
CA PRO A 402 11.32 1.90 0.65
C PRO A 402 12.34 1.88 1.80
N GLY A 403 11.89 2.20 3.02
CA GLY A 403 12.72 2.17 4.22
C GLY A 403 13.83 3.22 4.28
N ILE A 404 13.71 4.32 3.53
CA ILE A 404 14.64 5.44 3.55
C ILE A 404 14.22 6.47 4.60
N GLY A 405 15.08 6.70 5.59
CA GLY A 405 14.96 7.81 6.52
C GLY A 405 15.06 9.15 5.80
N THR A 406 14.23 10.11 6.19
CA THR A 406 14.15 11.46 5.62
C THR A 406 14.09 12.49 6.74
N VAL A 407 14.66 13.67 6.49
CA VAL A 407 14.62 14.83 7.38
C VAL A 407 14.08 16.00 6.56
N LEU A 408 12.95 16.56 7.00
CA LEU A 408 12.38 17.79 6.51
C LEU A 408 12.69 18.91 7.52
N THR A 409 13.37 19.95 7.07
CA THR A 409 13.70 21.13 7.87
C THR A 409 12.86 22.31 7.39
N ASN A 410 12.09 22.92 8.29
CA ASN A 410 11.44 24.20 8.03
C ASN A 410 12.49 25.32 8.04
N ALA A 411 12.73 25.95 6.90
CA ALA A 411 13.74 26.98 6.74
C ALA A 411 13.38 28.31 7.44
N THR A 412 12.12 28.50 7.83
CA THR A 412 11.64 29.71 8.49
C THR A 412 11.92 29.69 10.00
N ASN A 413 11.81 28.53 10.64
CA ASN A 413 11.94 28.37 12.09
C ASN A 413 12.97 27.31 12.52
N SER A 414 13.72 26.75 11.56
CA SER A 414 14.77 25.74 11.77
C SER A 414 14.30 24.43 12.43
N LYS A 415 12.99 24.16 12.44
CA LYS A 415 12.45 22.93 13.03
C LYS A 415 12.67 21.74 12.10
N ASN A 416 13.25 20.67 12.64
CA ASN A 416 13.43 19.40 11.93
C ASN A 416 12.28 18.44 12.22
N MET A 417 11.87 17.70 11.19
CA MET A 417 10.89 16.62 11.26
C MET A 417 11.46 15.41 10.53
N THR A 418 11.31 14.22 11.11
CA THR A 418 11.83 12.99 10.50
C THR A 418 10.70 12.03 10.15
N GLN A 419 10.88 11.30 9.05
CA GLN A 419 10.00 10.23 8.58
C GLN A 419 10.82 9.15 7.92
N ILE A 420 10.27 7.94 7.85
CA ILE A 420 10.84 6.86 7.04
C ILE A 420 9.85 6.56 5.92
N SER A 421 10.34 6.43 4.70
CA SER A 421 9.50 6.04 3.57
C SER A 421 8.92 4.64 3.77
N ASP A 422 7.62 4.50 3.56
CA ASP A 422 6.87 3.26 3.72
C ASP A 422 7.24 2.18 2.67
N GLY A 423 6.52 1.06 2.69
CA GLY A 423 6.74 -0.04 1.74
C GLY A 423 6.39 0.27 0.28
N GLU A 424 5.80 1.43 -0.03
CA GLU A 424 5.64 1.98 -1.38
C GLU A 424 6.66 3.07 -1.71
N ALA A 425 7.64 3.26 -0.82
CA ALA A 425 8.63 4.32 -0.82
C ALA A 425 8.02 5.72 -0.61
N LYS A 426 6.87 5.85 0.05
CA LYS A 426 6.23 7.13 0.31
C LYS A 426 6.48 7.62 1.74
N PHE A 427 6.67 8.91 1.91
CA PHE A 427 6.73 9.58 3.20
C PHE A 427 5.78 10.78 3.22
N VAL A 428 5.28 11.14 4.40
CA VAL A 428 4.27 12.20 4.54
C VAL A 428 4.64 13.19 5.63
N TYR A 429 4.59 14.49 5.31
CA TYR A 429 4.80 15.58 6.27
C TYR A 429 3.65 16.57 6.25
N GLN A 430 3.43 17.24 7.39
CA GLN A 430 2.53 18.38 7.49
C GLN A 430 3.33 19.67 7.37
N LEU A 431 2.97 20.51 6.41
CA LEU A 431 3.65 21.77 6.10
C LEU A 431 2.79 22.96 6.57
N GLU A 432 3.40 23.84 7.35
CA GLU A 432 2.85 25.14 7.70
C GLU A 432 2.70 26.02 6.46
N GLN A 433 1.75 26.95 6.51
CA GLN A 433 1.55 27.91 5.43
C GLN A 433 2.71 28.92 5.38
N GLN A 434 2.90 29.54 4.21
CA GLN A 434 3.87 30.63 4.01
C GLN A 434 5.32 30.30 4.43
N SER A 435 5.71 29.03 4.30
CA SER A 435 6.98 28.52 4.79
C SER A 435 7.79 27.86 3.67
N ASP A 436 9.11 27.97 3.77
CA ASP A 436 10.05 27.22 2.93
C ASP A 436 10.59 26.03 3.70
N TYR A 437 10.83 24.93 3.00
CA TYR A 437 11.32 23.68 3.55
C TYR A 437 12.46 23.13 2.70
N ASN A 438 13.36 22.42 3.36
CA ASN A 438 14.39 21.61 2.73
C ASN A 438 14.21 20.17 3.18
N ILE A 439 14.37 19.22 2.26
CA ILE A 439 14.28 17.81 2.57
C ILE A 439 15.45 17.03 2.00
N VAL A 440 15.93 16.10 2.82
CA VAL A 440 17.08 15.24 2.55
C VAL A 440 16.79 13.81 3.02
N ALA A 441 17.45 12.85 2.40
CA ALA A 441 17.51 11.47 2.89
C ALA A 441 18.54 11.41 4.01
N ASN A 442 18.15 10.80 5.12
CA ASN A 442 18.94 10.63 6.32
C ASN A 442 19.07 9.14 6.61
N GLN A 443 19.98 8.47 5.90
CA GLN A 443 20.23 7.04 6.02
C GLN A 443 21.70 6.71 5.82
N ALA A 444 22.25 5.84 6.67
CA ALA A 444 23.61 5.32 6.52
C ALA A 444 23.80 4.66 5.14
N GLY A 445 24.96 4.91 4.54
CA GLY A 445 25.34 4.44 3.21
C GLY A 445 24.61 5.12 2.05
N LYS A 446 23.77 6.12 2.33
CA LYS A 446 22.97 6.82 1.32
C LYS A 446 23.30 8.31 1.30
N PHE A 447 23.09 8.89 0.12
CA PHE A 447 23.19 10.32 -0.12
C PHE A 447 22.01 10.78 -0.97
N SER A 448 21.37 11.88 -0.58
CA SER A 448 20.47 12.61 -1.47
C SER A 448 20.91 14.06 -1.58
N GLN A 449 20.50 14.69 -2.68
CA GLN A 449 20.52 16.14 -2.76
C GLN A 449 19.52 16.73 -1.75
N THR A 450 19.73 18.01 -1.42
CA THR A 450 18.71 18.81 -0.73
C THR A 450 17.68 19.23 -1.76
N GLU A 451 16.43 18.82 -1.56
CA GLU A 451 15.31 19.27 -2.36
C GLU A 451 14.53 20.36 -1.60
N GLY A 452 14.17 21.43 -2.30
CA GLY A 452 13.40 22.55 -1.75
C GLY A 452 11.90 22.34 -1.94
N VAL A 453 11.11 22.65 -0.92
CA VAL A 453 9.64 22.65 -1.00
C VAL A 453 9.12 23.95 -0.40
N THR A 454 8.26 24.67 -1.10
CA THR A 454 7.68 25.93 -0.60
C THR A 454 6.15 25.87 -0.54
N THR A 455 5.57 26.43 0.52
CA THR A 455 4.13 26.67 0.64
C THR A 455 3.76 28.14 0.43
N LYS A 456 4.75 29.01 0.18
CA LYS A 456 4.51 30.42 -0.14
C LYS A 456 3.78 30.55 -1.47
N GLY A 457 2.75 31.39 -1.49
CA GLY A 457 1.89 31.58 -2.67
C GLY A 457 0.93 30.42 -2.98
N LEU A 458 0.90 29.35 -2.18
CA LEU A 458 -0.12 28.30 -2.31
C LEU A 458 -1.43 28.71 -1.63
N ASP A 459 -2.54 28.42 -2.29
CA ASP A 459 -3.90 28.66 -1.80
C ASP A 459 -4.45 27.37 -1.18
N ARG A 460 -4.65 27.37 0.15
CA ARG A 460 -5.08 26.18 0.90
C ARG A 460 -6.51 25.74 0.57
N SER A 461 -7.34 26.62 0.00
CA SER A 461 -8.67 26.27 -0.49
C SER A 461 -8.65 25.45 -1.78
N LYS A 462 -7.53 25.46 -2.51
CA LYS A 462 -7.35 24.75 -3.79
C LYS A 462 -6.33 23.64 -3.71
N THR A 463 -5.34 23.77 -2.83
CA THR A 463 -4.21 22.86 -2.73
C THR A 463 -4.14 22.29 -1.33
N LEU A 464 -4.32 20.98 -1.21
CA LEU A 464 -4.06 20.25 0.04
C LEU A 464 -2.71 19.52 -0.03
N TYR A 465 -2.38 18.94 -1.19
CA TYR A 465 -1.21 18.09 -1.36
C TYR A 465 -0.09 18.78 -2.13
N VAL A 466 1.12 18.65 -1.62
CA VAL A 466 2.37 18.97 -2.32
C VAL A 466 3.08 17.65 -2.58
N THR A 467 3.61 17.44 -3.78
CA THR A 467 4.28 16.17 -4.14
C THR A 467 5.76 16.37 -4.39
N LEU A 468 6.59 15.42 -3.98
CA LEU A 468 8.04 15.45 -4.20
C LEU A 468 8.58 14.06 -4.55
N LYS A 469 9.59 14.01 -5.43
CA LYS A 469 10.45 12.81 -5.57
C LYS A 469 11.84 13.14 -5.05
N LEU A 470 12.29 12.37 -4.06
CA LEU A 470 13.61 12.49 -3.46
C LEU A 470 14.53 11.43 -4.04
N GLY A 471 15.49 11.86 -4.87
CA GLY A 471 16.49 10.99 -5.48
C GLY A 471 17.60 10.62 -4.51
N VAL A 472 17.82 9.32 -4.32
CA VAL A 472 18.78 8.77 -3.35
C VAL A 472 19.81 7.91 -4.08
N ASN A 473 21.08 8.10 -3.73
CA ASN A 473 22.23 7.36 -4.24
C ASN A 473 22.93 6.59 -3.10
N ASN A 474 23.71 5.57 -3.47
CA ASN A 474 24.62 4.91 -2.54
C ASN A 474 25.94 5.68 -2.44
N LEU A 475 26.57 5.65 -1.27
CA LEU A 475 27.91 6.20 -1.05
C LEU A 475 29.01 5.19 -1.43
N ASP A 476 28.99 4.72 -2.68
CA ASP A 476 29.99 3.75 -3.16
C ASP A 476 31.35 4.43 -3.39
N ALA A 477 32.46 3.73 -3.12
CA ALA A 477 33.80 4.27 -3.35
C ALA A 477 34.00 4.63 -4.83
N GLY A 478 34.46 5.85 -5.10
CA GLY A 478 34.59 6.42 -6.43
C GLY A 478 33.35 7.14 -6.96
N ALA A 479 32.20 7.06 -6.27
CA ALA A 479 31.00 7.80 -6.65
C ALA A 479 31.24 9.32 -6.56
N VAL A 480 30.70 10.06 -7.52
CA VAL A 480 30.81 11.52 -7.61
C VAL A 480 29.42 12.14 -7.60
N PHE A 481 29.21 13.11 -6.71
CA PHE A 481 27.96 13.83 -6.56
C PHE A 481 28.19 15.34 -6.70
N VAL A 482 27.53 15.97 -7.67
CA VAL A 482 27.54 17.43 -7.78
C VAL A 482 26.68 18.00 -6.65
N LEU A 483 27.23 18.87 -5.81
CA LEU A 483 26.46 19.63 -4.82
C LEU A 483 25.73 20.76 -5.53
N LYS A 484 24.43 20.57 -5.78
CA LYS A 484 23.61 21.59 -6.46
C LYS A 484 23.56 22.88 -5.62
N ASN A 485 23.57 24.03 -6.29
CA ASN A 485 23.36 25.36 -5.71
C ASN A 485 24.41 25.86 -4.71
N ILE A 486 25.62 25.27 -4.68
CA ILE A 486 26.76 25.95 -4.03
C ILE A 486 27.21 27.07 -4.97
N HIS A 487 26.60 28.24 -4.78
CA HIS A 487 27.00 29.45 -5.48
C HIS A 487 28.13 30.13 -4.73
N TYR A 488 29.11 30.60 -5.51
CA TYR A 488 30.14 31.51 -5.06
C TYR A 488 29.97 32.81 -5.83
N ASP A 489 30.10 33.95 -5.16
CA ASP A 489 30.15 35.23 -5.89
C ASP A 489 31.38 35.24 -6.82
N PHE A 490 31.29 36.06 -7.87
CA PHE A 490 32.40 36.27 -8.80
C PHE A 490 33.66 36.69 -8.02
N ASP A 491 34.78 36.01 -8.26
CA ASP A 491 36.07 36.24 -7.60
C ASP A 491 36.07 36.06 -6.05
N LYS A 492 35.09 35.34 -5.48
CA LYS A 492 35.05 35.06 -4.03
C LYS A 492 35.04 33.56 -3.72
N SER A 493 35.59 33.23 -2.55
CA SER A 493 35.63 31.88 -1.96
C SER A 493 34.84 31.76 -0.66
N TYR A 494 34.24 32.84 -0.16
CA TYR A 494 33.40 32.81 1.05
C TYR A 494 32.14 31.96 0.84
N ILE A 495 31.79 31.16 1.85
CA ILE A 495 30.57 30.34 1.85
C ILE A 495 29.37 31.24 2.14
N ARG A 496 28.49 31.40 1.15
CA ARG A 496 27.25 32.16 1.30
C ARG A 496 26.23 31.39 2.16
N PRO A 497 25.24 32.07 2.78
CA PRO A 497 24.22 31.42 3.60
C PRO A 497 23.37 30.34 2.87
N ASP A 498 23.24 30.42 1.55
CA ASP A 498 22.61 29.38 0.73
C ASP A 498 23.53 28.15 0.58
N ALA A 499 24.84 28.36 0.39
CA ALA A 499 25.86 27.31 0.37
C ALA A 499 26.04 26.64 1.75
N GLU A 500 25.91 27.38 2.86
CA GLU A 500 25.96 26.83 4.22
C GLU A 500 24.93 25.71 4.41
N ARG A 501 23.69 25.89 3.94
CA ARG A 501 22.62 24.88 4.07
C ARG A 501 22.93 23.59 3.31
N ILE A 502 23.59 23.69 2.17
CA ILE A 502 23.99 22.52 1.37
C ILE A 502 25.15 21.79 2.06
N LEU A 503 26.09 22.55 2.63
CA LEU A 503 27.17 21.98 3.43
C LEU A 503 26.65 21.41 4.75
N ASP A 504 25.59 21.94 5.34
CA ASP A 504 24.95 21.36 6.52
C ASP A 504 24.28 20.01 6.21
N ASN A 505 23.75 19.82 4.99
CA ASN A 505 23.31 18.50 4.55
C ASN A 505 24.51 17.54 4.43
N LEU A 506 25.60 17.99 3.80
CA LEU A 506 26.82 17.18 3.74
C LEU A 506 27.36 16.84 5.13
N LEU A 507 27.31 17.78 6.08
CA LEU A 507 27.62 17.57 7.49
C LEU A 507 26.76 16.45 8.07
N ASN A 508 25.44 16.48 7.87
CA ASN A 508 24.55 15.42 8.31
C ASN A 508 24.94 14.07 7.70
N VAL A 509 25.19 14.01 6.39
CA VAL A 509 25.64 12.79 5.71
C VAL A 509 26.96 12.29 6.31
N MET A 510 27.94 13.16 6.54
CA MET A 510 29.23 12.77 7.12
C MET A 510 29.11 12.34 8.58
N SER A 511 28.19 12.92 9.34
CA SER A 511 27.89 12.53 10.72
C SER A 511 27.23 11.16 10.78
N GLN A 512 26.29 10.86 9.87
CA GLN A 512 25.64 9.54 9.76
C GLN A 512 26.57 8.45 9.22
N ASN A 513 27.67 8.83 8.58
CA ASN A 513 28.61 7.91 7.95
C ASN A 513 30.04 8.12 8.47
N PRO A 514 30.37 7.75 9.73
CA PRO A 514 31.65 8.10 10.35
C PRO A 514 32.90 7.59 9.62
N THR A 515 32.79 6.48 8.89
CA THR A 515 33.89 5.91 8.08
C THR A 515 34.06 6.59 6.72
N LEU A 516 33.08 7.39 6.29
CA LEU A 516 33.09 8.07 5.01
C LEU A 516 34.25 9.06 4.94
N ARG A 517 35.06 8.91 3.89
CA ARG A 517 36.09 9.85 3.48
C ARG A 517 35.76 10.39 2.10
N ILE A 518 35.82 11.71 1.95
CA ILE A 518 35.44 12.39 0.70
C ILE A 518 36.55 13.32 0.19
N GLU A 519 36.52 13.58 -1.11
CA GLU A 519 37.21 14.69 -1.75
C GLU A 519 36.15 15.73 -2.15
N LEU A 520 36.27 16.93 -1.61
CA LEU A 520 35.51 18.10 -2.04
C LEU A 520 36.27 18.73 -3.20
N SER A 521 35.70 18.58 -4.40
CA SER A 521 36.26 19.01 -5.66
C SER A 521 35.60 20.30 -6.11
N SER A 522 36.36 21.35 -6.40
CA SER A 522 35.81 22.61 -6.93
C SER A 522 36.32 22.85 -8.35
N HIS A 523 35.46 23.42 -9.19
CA HIS A 523 35.72 23.69 -10.61
C HIS A 523 35.37 25.14 -10.98
N THR A 524 36.04 25.67 -12.00
CA THR A 524 35.71 26.97 -12.60
C THR A 524 35.18 26.78 -14.02
N ASP A 525 34.61 27.84 -14.59
CA ASP A 525 34.48 27.94 -16.04
C ASP A 525 35.83 28.30 -16.69
N SER A 526 35.86 28.35 -18.01
CA SER A 526 37.03 28.66 -18.85
C SER A 526 37.38 30.14 -18.92
N ARG A 527 36.63 31.03 -18.26
CA ARG A 527 36.89 32.46 -18.35
C ARG A 527 37.95 32.83 -17.32
N GLY A 528 39.04 33.41 -17.78
CA GLY A 528 40.18 33.80 -16.95
C GLY A 528 41.46 33.06 -17.33
N LYS A 529 42.51 33.24 -16.53
CA LYS A 529 43.79 32.53 -16.74
C LYS A 529 43.75 31.20 -15.98
N ASP A 530 44.25 30.13 -16.57
CA ASP A 530 44.26 28.77 -16.01
C ASP A 530 44.84 28.74 -14.57
N ALA A 531 45.99 29.41 -14.37
CA ALA A 531 46.65 29.48 -13.06
C ALA A 531 45.85 30.25 -12.00
N TYR A 532 45.04 31.22 -12.42
CA TYR A 532 44.11 31.91 -11.53
C TYR A 532 42.91 31.01 -11.21
N ASN A 533 42.31 30.38 -12.22
CA ASN A 533 41.19 29.45 -12.07
C ASN A 533 41.53 28.25 -11.17
N MET A 534 42.75 27.73 -11.28
CA MET A 534 43.27 26.69 -10.40
C MET A 534 43.29 27.15 -8.94
N ARG A 535 43.89 28.32 -8.65
CA ARG A 535 43.94 28.87 -7.28
C ARG A 535 42.54 29.15 -6.72
N LEU A 536 41.66 29.76 -7.53
CA LEU A 536 40.29 30.07 -7.14
C LEU A 536 39.51 28.81 -6.75
N SER A 537 39.59 27.76 -7.59
CA SER A 537 38.94 26.50 -7.27
C SER A 537 39.50 25.84 -6.01
N GLN A 538 40.81 25.88 -5.80
CA GLN A 538 41.45 25.32 -4.60
C GLN A 538 40.96 26.04 -3.34
N HIS A 539 40.92 27.37 -3.36
CA HIS A 539 40.40 28.15 -2.23
C HIS A 539 38.93 27.89 -1.94
N ARG A 540 38.10 27.64 -2.97
CA ARG A 540 36.68 27.26 -2.79
C ARG A 540 36.52 25.90 -2.13
N ALA A 541 37.30 24.92 -2.55
CA ALA A 541 37.31 23.59 -1.93
C ALA A 541 37.79 23.66 -0.47
N GLU A 542 38.82 24.45 -0.20
CA GLU A 542 39.34 24.69 1.16
C GLU A 542 38.31 25.38 2.05
N ALA A 543 37.61 26.39 1.54
CA ALA A 543 36.55 27.07 2.28
C ALA A 543 35.42 26.13 2.69
N ALA A 544 34.98 25.24 1.78
CA ALA A 544 33.96 24.24 2.08
C ALA A 544 34.42 23.23 3.14
N VAL A 545 35.67 22.74 3.04
CA VAL A 545 36.25 21.86 4.06
C VAL A 545 36.39 22.58 5.40
N ASN A 546 36.89 23.81 5.41
CA ASN A 546 37.05 24.60 6.65
C ASN A 546 35.71 24.84 7.34
N TYR A 547 34.64 25.09 6.56
CA TYR A 547 33.28 25.19 7.08
C TYR A 547 32.85 23.90 7.79
N LEU A 548 32.99 22.74 7.16
CA LEU A 548 32.64 21.45 7.76
C LEU A 548 33.48 21.12 9.00
N VAL A 549 34.77 21.48 8.99
CA VAL A 549 35.65 21.35 10.16
C VAL A 549 35.16 22.24 11.31
N SER A 550 34.76 23.48 11.02
CA SER A 550 34.22 24.40 12.04
C SER A 550 32.92 23.89 12.68
N LYS A 551 32.21 23.00 11.96
CA LYS A 551 31.00 22.32 12.44
C LYS A 551 31.27 20.95 13.07
N GLY A 552 32.54 20.55 13.22
CA GLY A 552 32.94 19.35 13.96
C GLY A 552 33.31 18.11 13.13
N VAL A 553 33.39 18.21 11.81
CA VAL A 553 33.89 17.08 10.98
C VAL A 553 35.42 17.02 11.05
N ASP A 554 35.98 15.85 11.37
CA ASP A 554 37.44 15.64 11.35
C ASP A 554 38.02 15.93 9.96
N ARG A 555 39.01 16.83 9.90
CA ARG A 555 39.74 17.23 8.69
C ARG A 555 40.32 16.04 7.93
N ASN A 556 40.75 14.97 8.63
CA ASN A 556 41.34 13.78 8.01
C ASN A 556 40.37 12.99 7.11
N ARG A 557 39.06 13.25 7.26
CA ARG A 557 37.99 12.63 6.47
C ARG A 557 37.72 13.36 5.16
N MET A 558 38.37 14.49 4.92
CA MET A 558 38.11 15.35 3.76
C MET A 558 39.40 15.75 3.06
N VAL A 559 39.39 15.72 1.74
CA VAL A 559 40.44 16.30 0.89
C VAL A 559 39.84 17.45 0.11
N ALA A 560 40.39 18.66 0.23
CA ALA A 560 40.02 19.79 -0.62
C ALA A 560 40.85 19.77 -1.90
N LYS A 561 40.21 19.77 -3.06
CA LYS A 561 40.91 19.79 -4.35
C LYS A 561 40.28 20.74 -5.36
N GLY A 562 41.06 21.71 -5.81
CA GLY A 562 40.75 22.55 -6.95
C GLY A 562 41.17 21.89 -8.26
N TYR A 563 40.30 21.91 -9.26
CA TYR A 563 40.60 21.45 -10.62
C TYR A 563 40.65 22.57 -11.65
N GLY A 564 40.36 23.82 -11.25
CA GLY A 564 40.18 24.94 -12.18
C GLY A 564 39.23 24.56 -13.32
N GLU A 565 39.63 24.90 -14.54
CA GLU A 565 38.93 24.58 -15.79
C GLU A 565 39.39 23.27 -16.44
N THR A 566 40.21 22.45 -15.78
CA THR A 566 40.77 21.22 -16.39
C THR A 566 39.74 20.10 -16.59
N ARG A 567 38.53 20.25 -16.04
CA ARG A 567 37.43 19.27 -16.06
C ARG A 567 36.08 19.93 -16.33
N LEU A 568 35.95 20.54 -17.50
CA LEU A 568 34.69 21.11 -18.00
C LEU A 568 33.67 20.00 -18.29
N LEU A 569 32.39 20.29 -18.07
CA LEU A 569 31.27 19.38 -18.36
C LEU A 569 30.72 19.54 -19.79
N ASN A 570 31.12 20.59 -20.49
CA ASN A 570 30.62 20.95 -21.82
C ASN A 570 31.75 21.49 -22.71
N ARG A 571 31.41 21.87 -23.95
CA ARG A 571 32.36 22.38 -24.96
C ARG A 571 32.98 23.74 -24.64
N CYS A 572 32.62 24.39 -23.52
CA CYS A 572 32.98 25.78 -23.23
C CYS A 572 34.43 25.93 -22.77
N GLY A 573 35.39 25.55 -23.60
CA GLY A 573 36.82 25.76 -23.38
C GLY A 573 37.27 27.19 -23.72
N ASN A 574 38.56 27.43 -23.60
CA ASN A 574 39.16 28.74 -23.84
C ASN A 574 38.93 29.18 -25.30
N GLY A 575 38.39 30.39 -25.48
CA GLY A 575 38.06 30.96 -26.80
C GLY A 575 36.77 30.43 -27.44
N VAL A 576 36.00 29.59 -26.74
CA VAL A 576 34.69 29.12 -27.20
C VAL A 576 33.58 30.00 -26.64
N GLU A 577 32.75 30.57 -27.51
CA GLU A 577 31.58 31.35 -27.09
C GLU A 577 30.49 30.41 -26.55
N CYS A 578 30.04 30.68 -25.34
CA CYS A 578 29.05 29.90 -24.61
C CYS A 578 28.09 30.81 -23.85
N SER A 579 26.89 30.29 -23.56
CA SER A 579 25.96 31.04 -22.72
C SER A 579 26.41 31.08 -21.26
N ASP A 580 25.87 32.01 -20.49
CA ASP A 580 26.16 32.10 -19.06
C ASP A 580 25.68 30.87 -18.27
N GLU A 581 24.60 30.22 -18.71
CA GLU A 581 24.13 28.94 -18.15
C GLU A 581 25.14 27.82 -18.37
N GLU A 582 25.75 27.76 -19.57
CA GLU A 582 26.77 26.76 -19.88
C GLU A 582 28.04 26.99 -19.06
N HIS A 583 28.45 28.23 -18.88
CA HIS A 583 29.55 28.55 -17.96
C HIS A 583 29.17 28.26 -16.50
N GLN A 584 27.92 28.53 -16.09
CA GLN A 584 27.44 28.24 -14.73
C GLN A 584 27.45 26.76 -14.40
N ALA A 585 27.18 25.88 -15.37
CA ALA A 585 27.27 24.43 -15.19
C ALA A 585 28.71 23.98 -14.84
N ASN A 586 29.74 24.67 -15.35
CA ASN A 586 31.14 24.36 -15.04
C ASN A 586 31.57 24.86 -13.65
N ARG A 587 30.99 25.98 -13.18
CA ARG A 587 31.20 26.55 -11.84
C ARG A 587 30.46 25.73 -10.77
N ARG A 588 31.04 24.61 -10.39
CA ARG A 588 30.40 23.63 -9.49
C ARG A 588 31.36 23.09 -8.43
N THR A 589 30.76 22.55 -7.39
CA THR A 589 31.45 21.77 -6.37
C THR A 589 30.91 20.34 -6.38
N GLU A 590 31.79 19.37 -6.33
CA GLU A 590 31.47 17.95 -6.30
C GLU A 590 32.00 17.31 -5.03
N ILE A 591 31.34 16.25 -4.58
CA ILE A 591 31.84 15.32 -3.60
C ILE A 591 32.22 14.06 -4.33
N LYS A 592 33.47 13.62 -4.16
CA LYS A 592 33.90 12.29 -4.56
C LYS A 592 34.09 11.42 -3.33
N VAL A 593 33.44 10.27 -3.29
CA VAL A 593 33.65 9.28 -2.22
C VAL A 593 35.01 8.63 -2.44
N LEU A 594 35.92 8.81 -1.48
CA LEU A 594 37.25 8.19 -1.51
C LEU A 594 37.20 6.79 -0.89
N LYS A 595 36.47 6.66 0.21
CA LYS A 595 36.30 5.42 0.97
C LYS A 595 35.00 5.50 1.76
N TYR A 596 34.28 4.39 1.86
CA TYR A 596 33.12 4.22 2.74
C TYR A 596 33.29 2.94 3.54
#